data_AF-A0A2D8PQG0-F1
#
_entry.id   AF-A0A2D8PQG0-F1
#
_cell.length_a   1.000
_cell.length_b   1.000
_cell.length_c   1.000
_cell.angle_alpha   90.00
_cell.angle_beta   90.00
_cell.angle_gamma   90.00
#
_symmetry.space_group_name_H-M   'P 1'
#
loop_
_entity.id
_entity.type
_entity.pdbx_description
1 polymer ?
#
loop_
_entity_poly.entity_id
_entity_poly.type
_entity_poly.pdbx_seq_one_letter_code
_entity_poly.pdbx_strand_id
1 'polypeptide(L)'
;MINLVAGVNFRCRPRKNFPGVTQCWASEYELSEGMVHTGWALAMPRDHKRFAVLEKKAATARRGLWQGEFVIAWDWKLGEK
;
A
#
# COMPACT_ATOMS: atom_id res chain seq x y z
N MET A 1 -12.26 4.54 11.94
CA MET A 1 -10.85 4.87 11.60
C MET A 1 -10.03 3.65 11.96
N ILE A 2 -9.42 2.97 10.98
CA ILE A 2 -8.67 1.73 11.25
C ILE A 2 -7.25 2.10 11.64
N ASN A 3 -6.78 1.62 12.79
CA ASN A 3 -5.40 1.78 13.21
C ASN A 3 -4.66 0.48 12.94
N LEU A 4 -3.85 0.48 11.88
CA LEU A 4 -3.11 -0.72 11.46
C LEU A 4 -1.89 -1.00 12.33
N VAL A 5 -1.42 -0.01 13.11
CA VAL A 5 -0.08 -0.05 13.72
C VAL A 5 -0.02 0.16 15.23
N ALA A 6 -1.03 0.76 15.87
CA ALA A 6 -0.95 1.09 17.29
C ALA A 6 -1.26 -0.11 18.20
N GLY A 7 -0.33 -0.41 19.11
CA GLY A 7 -0.51 -1.42 20.15
C GLY A 7 -0.45 -2.87 19.66
N VAL A 8 0.00 -3.11 18.42
CA VAL A 8 0.07 -4.45 17.82
C VAL A 8 1.53 -4.88 17.66
N ASN A 9 1.81 -6.17 17.87
CA ASN A 9 3.12 -6.74 17.56
C ASN A 9 3.19 -7.12 16.07
N PHE A 10 4.29 -6.74 15.41
CA PHE A 10 4.54 -7.09 14.01
C PHE A 10 5.65 -8.11 13.90
N ARG A 11 5.46 -9.06 12.99
CA ARG A 11 6.52 -9.93 12.48
C ARG A 11 6.93 -9.40 11.12
N CYS A 12 8.21 -9.10 10.91
CA CYS A 12 8.71 -8.68 9.60
C CYS A 12 9.69 -9.73 9.03
N ARG A 13 9.69 -9.90 7.72
CA ARG A 13 10.63 -10.75 6.99
C ARG A 13 11.17 -10.03 5.75
N PRO A 14 12.49 -10.07 5.50
CA PRO A 14 13.06 -9.54 4.28
C PRO A 14 12.62 -10.36 3.06
N ARG A 15 12.47 -9.72 1.90
CA ARG A 15 12.17 -10.41 0.65
C ARG A 15 13.46 -10.93 0.01
N LYS A 16 13.50 -12.24 -0.29
CA LYS A 16 14.69 -12.97 -0.78
C LYS A 16 15.35 -12.39 -2.05
N ASN A 17 14.62 -11.62 -2.86
CA ASN A 17 15.09 -11.04 -4.14
C ASN A 17 14.93 -9.52 -4.22
N PHE A 18 14.63 -8.83 -3.11
CA PHE A 18 14.41 -7.39 -3.09
C PHE A 18 15.17 -6.78 -1.91
N PRO A 19 16.48 -6.51 -2.06
CA PRO A 19 17.28 -5.89 -1.01
C PRO A 19 16.65 -4.58 -0.53
N GLY A 20 16.60 -4.40 0.79
CA GLY A 20 15.95 -3.24 1.41
C GLY A 20 14.42 -3.29 1.47
N VAL A 21 13.78 -4.33 0.93
CA VAL A 21 12.33 -4.52 1.02
C VAL A 21 12.00 -5.58 2.06
N THR A 22 11.09 -5.25 2.97
CA THR A 22 10.55 -6.16 3.98
C THR A 22 9.05 -6.28 3.82
N GLN A 23 8.52 -7.44 4.21
CA GLN A 23 7.09 -7.65 4.40
C GLN A 23 6.85 -7.75 5.89
N CYS A 24 5.82 -7.06 6.38
CA CYS A 24 5.48 -7.03 7.79
C CYS A 24 4.03 -7.47 7.97
N TRP A 25 3.78 -8.24 9.03
CA TRP A 25 2.47 -8.79 9.34
C TRP A 25 2.08 -8.47 10.78
N ALA A 26 0.85 -8.02 10.95
CA ALA A 26 0.13 -8.00 12.22
C ALA A 26 -0.71 -9.29 12.30
N SER A 27 -0.27 -10.28 13.07
CA SER A 27 -0.80 -11.65 13.00
C SER A 27 -0.70 -12.19 11.56
N GLU A 28 -1.82 -12.52 10.91
CA GLU A 28 -1.90 -12.99 9.52
C GLU A 28 -2.10 -11.85 8.50
N TYR A 29 -2.30 -10.62 8.97
CA TYR A 29 -2.58 -9.49 8.12
C TYR A 29 -1.30 -8.80 7.65
N GLU A 30 -1.06 -8.74 6.34
CA GLU A 30 0.09 -8.03 5.78
C GLU A 30 -0.15 -6.52 5.77
N LEU A 31 0.80 -5.77 6.31
CA LEU A 31 0.65 -4.34 6.55
C LEU A 31 0.51 -3.55 5.25
N SER A 32 1.30 -3.88 4.22
CA SER A 32 1.26 -3.20 2.92
C SER A 32 -0.10 -3.40 2.23
N GLU A 33 -0.72 -4.58 2.35
CA GLU A 33 -2.07 -4.86 1.85
C GLU A 33 -3.09 -3.92 2.51
N GLY A 34 -2.97 -3.68 3.81
CA GLY A 34 -3.82 -2.71 4.50
C GLY A 34 -3.59 -1.28 4.11
N MET A 35 -2.33 -0.87 3.95
CA MET A 35 -2.01 0.48 3.49
C MET A 35 -2.62 0.74 2.10
N VAL A 36 -2.52 -0.21 1.17
CA VAL A 36 -3.13 -0.06 -0.17
C VAL A 36 -4.65 -0.11 -0.10
N HIS A 37 -5.22 -1.06 0.64
CA HIS A 37 -6.68 -1.22 0.75
C HIS A 37 -7.40 0.01 1.36
N THR A 38 -6.74 0.67 2.30
CA THR A 38 -7.24 1.88 2.98
C THR A 38 -6.94 3.16 2.20
N GLY A 39 -6.20 3.07 1.09
CA GLY A 39 -5.83 4.21 0.27
C GLY A 39 -4.75 5.09 0.90
N TRP A 40 -3.92 4.54 1.80
CA TRP A 40 -2.76 5.25 2.37
C TRP A 40 -1.51 5.13 1.48
N ALA A 41 -1.47 4.12 0.60
CA ALA A 41 -0.38 3.88 -0.32
C ALA A 41 -0.89 3.48 -1.70
N LEU A 42 -0.09 3.78 -2.73
CA LEU A 42 -0.30 3.28 -4.08
C LEU A 42 0.32 1.88 -4.23
N ALA A 43 -0.25 1.06 -5.11
CA ALA A 43 0.39 -0.19 -5.48
C ALA A 43 1.64 0.09 -6.32
N MET A 44 2.72 -0.63 -6.05
CA MET A 44 3.92 -0.55 -6.89
C MET A 44 3.67 -1.26 -8.23
N PRO A 45 3.88 -0.63 -9.40
CA PRO A 45 3.53 -1.19 -10.71
C PRO A 45 4.20 -2.53 -11.02
N ARG A 46 5.39 -2.76 -10.43
CA ARG A 46 6.17 -4.00 -10.60
C ARG A 46 5.80 -5.09 -9.59
N ASP A 47 4.92 -4.80 -8.64
CA ASP A 47 4.50 -5.77 -7.63
C ASP A 47 3.30 -6.62 -8.07
N HIS A 48 2.97 -7.59 -7.22
CA HIS A 48 1.97 -8.63 -7.45
C HIS A 48 0.59 -8.11 -7.84
N LYS A 49 -0.09 -8.84 -8.74
CA LYS A 49 -1.49 -8.59 -9.19
C LYS A 49 -2.47 -8.32 -8.05
N ARG A 50 -2.24 -8.88 -6.86
CA ARG A 50 -3.09 -8.66 -5.67
C ARG A 50 -3.17 -7.19 -5.25
N PHE A 51 -2.07 -6.43 -5.32
CA PHE A 51 -2.04 -5.04 -4.88
C PHE A 51 -2.83 -4.14 -5.83
N ALA A 52 -2.77 -4.39 -7.14
CA ALA A 52 -3.59 -3.68 -8.12
C ALA A 52 -5.09 -3.87 -7.86
N VAL A 53 -5.52 -5.07 -7.45
CA VAL A 53 -6.93 -5.32 -7.07
C VAL A 53 -7.31 -4.54 -5.81
N LEU A 54 -6.43 -4.47 -4.81
CA LEU A 54 -6.67 -3.70 -3.59
C LEU A 54 -6.73 -2.20 -3.84
N GLU A 55 -5.83 -1.68 -4.67
CA GLU A 55 -5.79 -0.27 -5.05
C GLU A 55 -7.06 0.12 -5.83
N LYS A 56 -7.48 -0.70 -6.80
CA LYS A 56 -8.74 -0.50 -7.51
C LYS A 56 -9.93 -0.44 -6.53
N LYS A 57 -9.97 -1.33 -5.54
CA LYS A 57 -11.01 -1.30 -4.49
C LYS A 57 -10.94 -0.02 -3.66
N ALA A 58 -9.75 0.48 -3.31
CA ALA A 58 -9.58 1.72 -2.57
C ALA A 58 -10.03 2.94 -3.39
N ALA A 59 -9.68 2.98 -4.67
CA ALA A 59 -10.08 4.03 -5.62
C ALA A 59 -11.60 4.06 -5.82
N THR A 60 -12.21 2.92 -6.15
CA THR A 60 -13.67 2.82 -6.32
C THR A 60 -14.43 3.22 -5.04
N ALA A 61 -13.89 2.88 -3.87
CA ALA A 61 -14.49 3.22 -2.58
C ALA A 61 -14.10 4.62 -2.07
N ARG A 62 -13.35 5.43 -2.84
CA ARG A 62 -12.89 6.78 -2.48
C ARG A 62 -12.24 6.81 -1.09
N ARG A 63 -11.30 5.91 -0.83
CA ARG A 63 -10.59 5.82 0.47
C ARG A 63 -9.26 6.57 0.45
N GLY A 64 -8.92 7.21 1.57
CA GLY A 64 -7.61 7.84 1.76
C GLY A 64 -7.28 8.85 0.66
N LEU A 65 -6.13 8.69 0.00
CA LEU A 65 -5.68 9.51 -1.13
C LEU A 65 -6.76 9.69 -2.21
N TRP A 66 -7.57 8.64 -2.45
CA TRP A 66 -8.62 8.63 -3.47
C TRP A 66 -9.85 9.49 -3.14
N GLN A 67 -9.88 10.17 -2.00
CA GLN A 67 -10.92 11.17 -1.67
C GLN A 67 -10.71 12.49 -2.41
N GLY A 68 -9.49 12.77 -2.86
CA GLY A 68 -9.14 13.95 -3.63
C GLY A 68 -8.68 13.63 -5.03
N GLU A 69 -8.27 14.66 -5.74
CA GLU A 69 -7.44 14.56 -6.92
C GLU A 69 -5.98 14.65 -6.50
N PHE A 70 -5.14 13.84 -7.12
CA PHE A 70 -3.70 13.84 -6.89
C PHE A 70 -2.99 13.24 -8.10
N VAL A 71 -1.75 13.66 -8.33
CA VAL A 71 -0.86 13.04 -9.30
C VAL A 71 -0.27 11.78 -8.67
N ILE A 72 -0.43 10.62 -9.33
CA ILE A 72 0.15 9.38 -8.82
C ILE A 72 1.68 9.46 -8.82
N ALA A 73 2.32 8.72 -7.91
CA ALA A 73 3.75 8.88 -7.64
C ALA A 73 4.68 8.63 -8.85
N TRP A 74 4.23 7.87 -9.85
CA TRP A 74 5.00 7.57 -11.06
C TRP A 74 4.97 8.74 -12.04
N ASP A 75 3.79 9.32 -12.24
CA ASP A 75 3.58 10.47 -13.12
C ASP A 75 4.25 11.71 -12.54
N TRP A 76 4.19 11.89 -11.22
CA TRP A 76 4.93 12.94 -10.52
C TRP A 76 6.44 12.83 -10.75
N LYS A 77 7.01 11.62 -10.73
CA LYS A 77 8.44 11.38 -11.03
C LYS A 77 8.80 11.72 -12.48
N LEU A 78 7.83 11.70 -13.39
CA LEU A 78 8.00 12.10 -14.79
C LEU A 78 7.79 13.60 -15.01
N GLY A 79 7.43 14.35 -13.96
CA GLY A 79 7.34 15.81 -13.99
C GLY A 79 5.91 16.36 -14.07
N GLU A 80 4.89 15.51 -13.97
CA GLU A 80 3.51 15.96 -13.83
C GLU A 80 3.30 16.65 -12.47
N LYS A 81 2.49 17.71 -12.44
CA LYS A 81 2.25 18.56 -11.27
C LYS A 81 0.77 18.87 -11.11
#